data_AF-A0A377TW59-F1
#
_entry.id   AF-A0A377TW59-F1
#
_cell.length_a   1.000
_cell.length_b   1.000
_cell.length_c   1.000
_cell.angle_alpha   90.00
_cell.angle_beta   90.00
_cell.angle_gamma   90.00
#
_symmetry.space_group_name_H-M   'P 1'
#
loop_
_entity.id
_entity.type
_entity.pdbx_description
1 polymer ?
#
loop_
_entity_poly.entity_id
_entity_poly.type
_entity_poly.pdbx_seq_one_letter_code
_entity_poly.pdbx_strand_id
1 'polypeptide(L)'
;MLLWEIKRLYPKEFALGQEARAIIAKRLGVELAEDEAGFIALHLVTAQLNSEMPEVMHVTRVMQEILQLVKYQLQLNYDEESLSYQRFVTHLKFSPSGC
;
A
#
# COMPACT_ATOMS: atom_id res chain seq x y z
N MET A 1 1.27 12.96 0.44
CA MET A 1 0.61 12.53 1.70
C MET A 1 0.30 11.02 1.74
N LEU A 2 0.26 10.31 0.60
CA LEU A 2 -0.04 8.87 0.53
C LEU A 2 1.17 7.92 0.55
N LEU A 3 2.39 8.43 0.28
CA LEU A 3 3.55 7.56 0.06
C LEU A 3 3.87 6.64 1.25
N TRP A 4 3.80 7.16 2.47
CA TRP A 4 4.07 6.39 3.68
C TRP A 4 3.05 5.25 3.87
N GLU A 5 1.81 5.48 3.46
CA GLU A 5 0.71 4.53 3.57
C GLU A 5 0.88 3.41 2.56
N ILE A 6 1.26 3.76 1.32
CA ILE A 6 1.54 2.79 0.27
C ILE A 6 2.76 1.94 0.65
N LYS A 7 3.84 2.54 1.17
CA LYS A 7 5.02 1.83 1.67
C LYS A 7 4.65 0.79 2.73
N ARG A 8 3.79 1.17 3.68
CA ARG A 8 3.40 0.32 4.79
C ARG A 8 2.37 -0.74 4.40
N LEU A 9 1.34 -0.33 3.67
CA LEU A 9 0.23 -1.19 3.31
C LEU A 9 0.61 -2.09 2.14
N TYR A 10 1.29 -1.59 1.11
CA TYR A 10 1.64 -2.34 -0.11
C TYR A 10 3.16 -2.39 -0.33
N PRO A 11 3.95 -2.96 0.62
CA PRO A 11 5.41 -2.90 0.57
C PRO A 11 5.99 -3.62 -0.66
N LYS A 12 5.35 -4.70 -1.12
CA LYS A 12 5.79 -5.45 -2.30
C LYS A 12 5.58 -4.64 -3.57
N GLU A 13 4.40 -4.06 -3.73
CA GLU A 13 4.06 -3.23 -4.89
C GLU A 13 4.88 -1.94 -4.90
N PHE A 14 5.18 -1.37 -3.73
CA PHE A 14 6.09 -0.23 -3.62
C PHE A 14 7.53 -0.57 -4.03
N ALA A 15 8.03 -1.74 -3.63
CA ALA A 15 9.36 -2.21 -4.07
C ALA A 15 9.41 -2.37 -5.61
N LEU A 16 8.36 -2.95 -6.21
CA LEU A 16 8.23 -3.02 -7.67
C LEU A 16 8.14 -1.63 -8.31
N GLY A 17 7.46 -0.68 -7.66
CA GLY A 17 7.42 0.73 -8.10
C GLY A 17 8.80 1.38 -8.11
N GLN A 18 9.65 1.08 -7.13
CA GLN A 18 11.03 1.57 -7.08
C GLN A 18 11.90 0.93 -8.17
N GLU A 19 11.74 -0.36 -8.44
CA GLU A 19 12.40 -1.02 -9.56
C GLU A 19 11.99 -0.41 -10.91
N ALA A 20 10.69 -0.17 -11.10
CA ALA A 20 10.16 0.49 -12.30
C ALA A 20 10.74 1.91 -12.46
N ARG A 21 10.80 2.68 -11.36
CA ARG A 21 11.41 4.01 -11.32
C ARG A 21 12.90 3.96 -11.72
N ALA A 22 13.66 2.97 -11.24
CA ALA A 22 15.06 2.77 -11.63
C ALA A 22 15.22 2.41 -13.12
N ILE A 23 14.31 1.60 -13.66
CA ILE A 23 14.28 1.26 -15.10
C ILE A 23 14.01 2.51 -15.94
N ILE A 24 13.06 3.36 -15.53
CA ILE A 24 12.73 4.61 -16.21
C ILE A 24 13.94 5.55 -16.21
N ALA A 25 14.59 5.73 -15.06
CA ALA A 25 15.79 6.56 -14.95
C ALA A 25 16.92 6.07 -15.87
N LYS A 26 17.17 4.76 -15.91
CA LYS A 26 18.18 4.17 -16.80
C LYS A 26 17.87 4.33 -18.28
N ARG A 27 16.60 4.26 -18.68
CA ARG A 27 16.19 4.32 -20.09
C ARG A 27 16.04 5.73 -20.64
N LEU A 28 15.54 6.65 -19.82
CA LEU A 28 15.18 8.01 -20.25
C LEU A 28 16.14 9.08 -19.73
N GLY A 29 17.04 8.74 -18.79
CA GLY A 29 17.96 9.69 -18.18
C GLY A 29 17.29 10.69 -17.23
N VAL A 30 16.08 10.38 -16.76
CA VAL A 30 15.29 11.25 -15.87
C VAL A 30 15.05 10.56 -14.54
N GLU A 31 15.43 11.21 -13.45
CA GLU A 31 15.09 10.76 -12.10
C GLU A 31 13.71 11.27 -11.69
N LEU A 32 12.76 10.34 -11.58
CA LEU A 32 11.44 10.65 -11.03
C LEU A 32 11.50 10.83 -9.51
N ALA A 33 10.54 11.56 -8.94
CA ALA A 33 10.36 11.63 -7.50
C ALA A 33 10.00 10.26 -6.91
N GLU A 34 10.27 10.03 -5.62
CA GLU A 34 9.90 8.77 -4.95
C GLU A 34 8.38 8.56 -4.92
N ASP A 35 7.60 9.64 -4.88
CA ASP A 35 6.13 9.59 -4.93
C ASP A 35 5.61 8.85 -6.18
N GLU A 36 6.34 8.90 -7.30
CA GLU A 36 5.99 8.18 -8.53
C GLU A 36 6.07 6.66 -8.34
N ALA A 37 6.99 6.16 -7.51
CA ALA A 37 7.00 4.74 -7.15
C ALA A 37 5.74 4.34 -6.36
N GLY A 38 5.20 5.26 -5.55
CA GLY A 38 3.90 5.09 -4.89
C GLY A 38 2.74 5.01 -5.87
N PHE A 39 2.70 5.89 -6.88
CA PHE A 39 1.68 5.85 -7.93
C PHE A 39 1.75 4.58 -8.78
N ILE A 40 2.96 4.15 -9.17
CA ILE A 40 3.16 2.88 -9.87
C ILE A 40 2.65 1.71 -9.03
N ALA A 41 2.96 1.68 -7.73
CA ALA A 41 2.47 0.66 -6.82
C ALA A 41 0.93 0.61 -6.77
N LEU A 42 0.25 1.75 -6.68
CA LEU A 42 -1.20 1.79 -6.71
C LEU A 42 -1.79 1.27 -8.02
N HIS A 43 -1.17 1.58 -9.16
CA HIS A 43 -1.59 1.00 -10.45
C HIS A 43 -1.43 -0.53 -10.48
N LEU A 44 -0.36 -1.07 -9.88
CA LEU A 44 -0.18 -2.51 -9.74
C LEU A 44 -1.27 -3.14 -8.86
N VAL A 45 -1.58 -2.53 -7.71
CA VAL A 45 -2.67 -3.00 -6.82
C VAL A 45 -4.02 -2.97 -7.54
N THR A 46 -4.31 -1.88 -8.24
CA THR A 46 -5.55 -1.71 -9.02
C THR A 46 -5.71 -2.83 -10.05
N ALA A 47 -4.63 -3.15 -10.77
CA ALA A 47 -4.61 -4.25 -11.74
C ALA A 47 -4.75 -5.63 -11.07
N GLN A 48 -4.09 -5.87 -9.92
CA GLN A 48 -4.20 -7.14 -9.20
C GLN A 48 -5.63 -7.42 -8.69
N LEU A 49 -6.33 -6.37 -8.26
CA LEU A 49 -7.69 -6.48 -7.72
C LEU A 49 -8.77 -6.46 -8.81
N ASN A 50 -8.41 -6.20 -10.08
CA ASN A 50 -9.36 -5.92 -11.16
C ASN A 50 -10.42 -4.86 -10.77
N SER A 51 -9.99 -3.84 -10.02
CA SER A 51 -10.82 -2.75 -9.50
C SER A 51 -10.46 -1.42 -10.15
N GLU A 52 -11.18 -0.36 -9.79
CA GLU A 52 -10.81 1.01 -10.17
C GLU A 52 -9.97 1.71 -9.10
N MET A 53 -9.10 2.63 -9.52
CA MET A 53 -8.24 3.41 -8.61
C MET A 53 -9.02 4.09 -7.46
N PRO A 54 -10.20 4.71 -7.68
CA PRO A 54 -10.98 5.28 -6.58
C PRO A 54 -11.40 4.25 -5.52
N GLU A 55 -11.71 3.01 -5.92
CA GLU A 55 -12.08 1.94 -4.99
C GLU A 55 -10.88 1.50 -4.16
N VAL A 56 -9.71 1.29 -4.80
CA VAL A 56 -8.47 0.94 -4.11
C VAL A 56 -8.08 2.02 -3.09
N MET A 57 -8.21 3.29 -3.48
CA MET A 57 -7.95 4.43 -2.60
C MET A 57 -8.94 4.50 -1.44
N HIS A 58 -10.22 4.19 -1.68
CA HIS A 58 -11.22 4.10 -0.62
C HIS A 58 -10.89 2.99 0.39
N VAL A 59 -10.59 1.78 -0.10
CA VAL A 59 -10.19 0.65 0.76
C VAL A 59 -8.95 1.00 1.57
N THR A 60 -7.93 1.57 0.92
CA THR A 60 -6.68 2.01 1.59
C THR A 60 -6.96 2.98 2.74
N ARG A 61 -7.90 3.92 2.55
CA ARG A 61 -8.31 4.88 3.59
C ARG A 61 -9.02 4.18 4.75
N VAL A 62 -9.99 3.32 4.47
CA VAL A 62 -10.71 2.56 5.50
C VAL A 62 -9.76 1.69 6.32
N MET A 63 -8.79 1.05 5.68
CA MET A 63 -7.75 0.28 6.37
C MET A 63 -6.95 1.14 7.36
N GLN A 64 -6.59 2.37 6.98
CA GLN A 64 -5.86 3.28 7.86
C GLN A 64 -6.69 3.67 9.08
N GLU A 65 -7.97 3.98 8.87
CA GLU A 65 -8.90 4.33 9.94
C GLU A 65 -9.04 3.16 10.94
N ILE A 66 -9.17 1.93 10.45
CA ILE A 66 -9.22 0.73 11.29
C ILE A 66 -7.91 0.53 12.06
N LEU A 67 -6.76 0.61 11.39
CA LEU A 67 -5.45 0.49 12.05
C LEU A 67 -5.27 1.56 13.13
N GLN A 68 -5.69 2.80 12.85
CA GLN A 68 -5.60 3.89 13.80
C GLN A 68 -6.52 3.65 15.01
N LEU A 69 -7.77 3.22 14.77
CA LEU A 69 -8.73 2.91 15.83
C LEU A 69 -8.22 1.79 16.74
N VAL A 70 -7.76 0.68 16.17
CA VAL A 70 -7.23 -0.46 16.93
C VAL A 70 -5.99 -0.05 17.72
N LYS A 71 -5.11 0.76 17.13
CA LYS A 71 -3.93 1.33 17.82
C LYS A 71 -4.32 2.06 19.10
N TYR A 72 -5.29 2.97 19.01
CA TYR A 72 -5.71 3.79 20.14
C TYR A 72 -6.51 3.01 21.19
N GLN A 73 -7.44 2.17 20.77
CA GLN A 73 -8.31 1.43 21.69
C GLN A 73 -7.54 0.42 22.54
N LEU A 74 -6.51 -0.23 21.97
CA LEU A 74 -5.72 -1.25 22.67
C LEU A 74 -4.38 -0.72 23.18
N GLN A 75 -4.10 0.58 23.03
CA GLN A 75 -2.83 1.22 23.39
C GLN A 75 -1.59 0.47 22.87
N LEU A 76 -1.68 -0.09 21.67
CA LEU A 76 -0.63 -0.91 21.07
C LEU A 76 0.27 -0.07 20.17
N ASN A 77 1.53 -0.49 20.01
CA ASN A 77 2.38 -0.04 18.91
C ASN A 77 2.57 -1.20 17.94
N TYR A 78 2.32 -0.97 16.65
CA TYR A 78 2.49 -2.01 15.64
C TYR A 78 3.97 -2.28 15.42
N ASP A 79 4.35 -3.54 15.55
CA ASP A 79 5.56 -4.07 14.95
C ASP A 79 5.20 -4.51 13.52
N GLU A 80 5.61 -3.72 12.53
CA GLU A 80 5.25 -3.93 11.12
C GLU A 80 5.93 -5.18 10.51
N GLU A 81 6.99 -5.68 11.16
CA GLU A 81 7.68 -6.91 10.78
C GLU A 81 7.03 -8.15 11.41
N SER A 82 6.18 -7.97 12.43
CA SER A 82 5.51 -9.08 13.09
C SER A 82 4.50 -9.80 12.16
N LEU A 83 4.47 -11.13 12.27
CA LEU A 83 3.51 -11.95 11.53
C LEU A 83 2.05 -11.56 11.83
N SER A 84 1.76 -11.16 13.07
CA SER A 84 0.43 -10.73 13.50
C SER A 84 -0.03 -9.48 12.77
N TYR A 85 0.85 -8.48 12.64
CA TYR A 85 0.54 -7.26 11.90
C TYR A 85 0.35 -7.55 10.41
N GLN A 86 1.27 -8.30 9.80
CA GLN A 86 1.20 -8.65 8.39
C GLN A 86 -0.08 -9.42 8.05
N ARG A 87 -0.49 -10.36 8.92
CA ARG A 87 -1.78 -11.07 8.79
C ARG A 87 -2.95 -10.10 8.91
N PHE A 88 -2.95 -9.21 9.91
CA PHE A 88 -4.03 -8.24 10.09
C PHE A 88 -4.21 -7.35 8.86
N VAL A 89 -3.14 -6.75 8.36
CA VAL A 89 -3.16 -5.94 7.14
C VAL A 89 -3.63 -6.75 5.93
N THR A 90 -3.16 -7.98 5.78
CA THR A 90 -3.60 -8.87 4.69
C THR A 90 -5.09 -9.17 4.77
N HIS A 91 -5.62 -9.45 5.96
CA HIS A 91 -7.05 -9.66 6.17
C HIS A 91 -7.87 -8.40 5.89
N LEU A 92 -7.37 -7.21 6.20
CA LEU A 92 -8.07 -5.97 5.85
C LEU A 92 -8.07 -5.72 4.33
N LYS A 93 -6.98 -6.05 3.62
CA LYS A 93 -6.88 -5.91 2.16
C LYS A 93 -7.79 -6.86 1.39
N PHE A 94 -7.84 -8.12 1.84
CA PHE A 94 -8.47 -9.23 1.11
C PHE A 94 -9.63 -9.83 1.91
N SER A 95 -10.22 -9.07 2.83
CA SER A 95 -11.44 -9.51 3.50
C SER A 95 -12.44 -9.81 2.39
N PRO A 96 -13.01 -11.02 2.32
CA PRO A 96 -13.88 -11.39 1.23
C PRO A 96 -15.04 -10.40 1.20
N SER A 97 -15.08 -9.60 0.14
CA SER A 97 -16.28 -8.93 -0.34
C SER A 97 -17.28 -10.02 -0.71
N GLY A 98 -18.03 -10.49 0.28
CA GLY A 98 -18.93 -11.64 0.14
C GLY A 98 -19.43 -12.18 1.47
N CYS A 99 -20.16 -11.34 2.21
CA CYS A 99 -21.45 -11.78 2.73
C CYS A 99 -22.51 -11.15 1.83
#